data_AF-A0A813EYD3-F1
#
_entry.id   AF-A0A813EYD3-F1
#
_cell.length_a   1.000
_cell.length_b   1.000
_cell.length_c   1.000
_cell.angle_alpha   90.00
_cell.angle_beta   90.00
_cell.angle_gamma   90.00
#
_symmetry.space_group_name_H-M   'P 1'
#
loop_
_entity.id
_entity.type
_entity.pdbx_description
1 polymer ?
#
loop_
_entity_poly.entity_id
_entity_poly.type
_entity_poly.pdbx_seq_one_letter_code
_entity_poly.pdbx_strand_id
1 'polypeptide(L)'
;VVPVQSAVQRRALDQSSRYADLSLDEEELIKNGKHLLVAYIMKPKAGYDYLATAAHFAAESSTGTNVNVCTTDDFTKSVDALVYYIDPDNEEMKIAYPTLLFDRNITDGRAMMCSVLTLSIGNNQGMGDVEYGKIYDIYFPPAYLRLFDGPNCNVVDMWRILNRGMSNGGLIVGTIIKPKLGLQPKPFGEACYAFWQGGDFIKNDEPQGNQVFCQMNECIPEVVKAMRAAIKETGSSKLFSANITADDPNEMIARGKYVLSQFGPLGENCAFLVDGYVAGGTAITVARRNFPSQFLHYHRAGHGAITSPQTQRGYTAFVHTKISRVIGASGIHTGTMSFGKMEGDASDKNIAFMLQDDEADGPYYHQEWEGMKQTTPIISGGMNALRLPAFFENLGHSNVILTAGGGSFGHKDGPKPGAISCRQGEESWKEWKAGKFGDVSLSDGIIEFAKTHEELKGAFLTFQKDADQIYPGWKEKLGYTGESSVQAATFDWAKKAAAASFVGSSVAPAQKESSVARRALDQSSRYADLSLDEEELIKNGKHLLV
;
A
#
# COMPACT_ATOMS: atom_id res chain seq x y z
N VAL A 1 13.58 53.17 18.26
CA VAL A 1 14.71 52.35 17.75
C VAL A 1 14.16 51.50 16.62
N VAL A 2 14.53 51.83 15.38
CA VAL A 2 14.14 51.05 14.19
C VAL A 2 14.90 49.72 14.25
N PRO A 3 14.26 48.55 14.07
CA PRO A 3 15.00 47.30 14.03
C PRO A 3 15.76 47.25 12.71
N VAL A 4 17.07 47.36 12.78
CA VAL A 4 17.97 47.06 11.66
C VAL A 4 17.88 45.55 11.43
N GLN A 5 17.17 45.13 10.38
CA GLN A 5 17.32 43.80 9.83
C GLN A 5 18.72 43.72 9.21
N SER A 6 19.70 43.22 9.96
CA SER A 6 20.94 42.73 9.36
C SER A 6 20.63 41.40 8.66
N ALA A 7 20.14 41.47 7.42
CA ALA A 7 20.13 40.32 6.53
C ALA A 7 21.58 40.05 6.11
N VAL A 8 22.34 39.35 6.96
CA VAL A 8 23.53 38.65 6.48
C VAL A 8 23.00 37.56 5.55
N GLN A 9 23.03 37.80 4.24
CA GLN A 9 22.83 36.76 3.23
C GLN A 9 23.91 35.70 3.48
N ARG A 10 23.54 34.61 4.15
CA ARG A 10 24.41 33.45 4.28
C ARG A 10 24.53 32.85 2.89
N ARG A 11 25.68 33.03 2.26
CA ARG A 11 26.04 32.31 1.04
C ARG A 11 26.61 30.96 1.46
N ALA A 12 26.02 29.87 1.01
CA ALA A 12 26.63 28.55 1.14
C ALA A 12 27.98 28.54 0.39
N LEU A 13 28.90 27.67 0.81
CA LEU A 13 30.13 27.42 0.05
C LEU A 13 29.73 26.83 -1.32
N ASP A 14 30.18 27.44 -2.39
CA ASP A 14 29.94 26.92 -3.74
C ASP A 14 30.87 25.72 -4.00
N GLN A 15 30.28 24.53 -4.13
CA GLN A 15 30.97 23.27 -4.38
C GLN A 15 30.65 22.70 -5.78
N SER A 16 30.07 23.53 -6.66
CA SER A 16 29.58 23.10 -7.98
C SER A 16 30.69 22.53 -8.86
N SER A 17 31.91 23.03 -8.74
CA SER A 17 33.07 22.53 -9.51
C SER A 17 33.52 21.12 -9.15
N ARG A 18 33.03 20.56 -8.03
CA ARG A 18 33.36 19.20 -7.56
C ARG A 18 32.19 18.24 -7.67
N TYR A 19 31.00 18.66 -7.24
CA TYR A 19 29.83 17.78 -7.12
C TYR A 19 28.81 17.95 -8.26
N ALA A 20 29.14 18.71 -9.30
CA ALA A 20 28.34 18.80 -10.52
C ALA A 20 29.21 18.58 -11.76
N ASP A 21 28.74 17.71 -12.64
CA ASP A 21 29.28 17.51 -13.98
C ASP A 21 28.12 17.33 -14.95
N LEU A 22 27.64 18.46 -15.48
CA LEU A 22 26.51 18.51 -16.42
C LEU A 22 26.89 18.07 -17.85
N SER A 23 28.13 17.61 -18.05
CA SER A 23 28.57 17.04 -19.33
C SER A 23 28.35 15.52 -19.42
N LEU A 24 28.02 14.88 -18.30
CA LEU A 24 27.73 13.44 -18.24
C LEU A 24 26.42 13.11 -18.95
N ASP A 25 26.45 12.06 -19.76
CA ASP A 25 25.29 11.55 -20.49
C ASP A 25 24.59 10.43 -19.68
N GLU A 26 23.26 10.52 -19.58
CA GLU A 26 22.45 9.56 -18.80
C GLU A 26 22.50 8.14 -19.39
N GLU A 27 22.47 8.02 -20.73
CA GLU A 27 22.54 6.71 -21.40
C GLU A 27 23.92 6.07 -21.18
N GLU A 28 25.01 6.85 -21.20
CA GLU A 28 26.34 6.36 -20.86
C GLU A 28 26.44 5.94 -19.39
N LEU A 29 25.86 6.70 -18.45
CA LEU A 29 25.82 6.35 -17.03
C LEU A 29 25.08 5.02 -16.79
N ILE A 30 23.92 4.85 -17.44
CA ILE A 30 23.11 3.63 -17.40
C ILE A 30 23.90 2.45 -17.99
N LYS A 31 24.45 2.61 -19.20
CA LYS A 31 25.23 1.59 -19.92
C LYS A 31 26.46 1.14 -19.15
N ASN A 32 27.13 2.06 -18.46
CA ASN A 32 28.30 1.75 -17.65
C ASN A 32 27.95 0.93 -16.40
N GLY A 33 26.70 1.02 -15.90
CA GLY A 33 26.19 0.16 -14.82
C GLY A 33 26.89 0.32 -13.47
N LYS A 34 27.58 1.44 -13.25
CA LYS A 34 28.36 1.73 -12.02
C LYS A 34 27.68 2.69 -11.06
N HIS A 35 26.57 3.30 -11.47
CA HIS A 35 25.87 4.33 -10.70
C HIS A 35 24.42 3.95 -10.43
N LEU A 36 23.97 4.20 -9.21
CA LEU A 36 22.55 4.33 -8.90
C LEU A 36 22.16 5.76 -9.25
N LEU A 37 21.10 5.94 -10.05
CA LEU A 37 20.63 7.27 -10.45
C LEU A 37 19.37 7.62 -9.69
N VAL A 38 19.26 8.87 -9.22
CA VAL A 38 18.09 9.33 -8.47
C VAL A 38 17.59 10.63 -9.07
N ALA A 39 16.30 10.68 -9.39
CA ALA A 39 15.62 11.88 -9.87
C ALA A 39 14.83 12.52 -8.73
N TYR A 40 15.05 13.81 -8.54
CA TYR A 40 14.45 14.63 -7.50
C TYR A 40 13.67 15.79 -8.11
N ILE A 41 12.58 16.17 -7.45
CA ILE A 41 12.06 17.54 -7.51
C ILE A 41 12.59 18.27 -6.30
N MET A 42 13.39 19.32 -6.51
CA MET A 42 14.14 20.05 -5.49
C MET A 42 14.03 21.55 -5.72
N LYS A 43 13.72 22.26 -4.64
CA LYS A 43 13.68 23.72 -4.63
C LYS A 43 14.64 24.28 -3.58
N PRO A 44 15.61 25.12 -3.97
CA PRO A 44 16.44 25.88 -3.04
C PRO A 44 15.58 26.86 -2.23
N LYS A 45 15.99 27.19 -1.00
CA LYS A 45 15.37 28.31 -0.28
C LYS A 45 15.63 29.62 -1.00
N ALA A 46 14.73 30.58 -0.80
CA ALA A 46 14.87 31.91 -1.36
C ALA A 46 16.25 32.52 -1.06
N GLY A 47 16.94 32.98 -2.12
CA GLY A 47 18.26 33.60 -2.05
C GLY A 47 19.46 32.67 -2.28
N TYR A 48 19.24 31.37 -2.48
CA TYR A 48 20.27 30.41 -2.87
C TYR A 48 20.20 30.09 -4.38
N ASP A 49 21.35 29.81 -4.98
CA ASP A 49 21.48 29.42 -6.40
C ASP A 49 21.15 27.94 -6.60
N TYR A 50 20.50 27.59 -7.71
CA TYR A 50 20.02 26.23 -7.96
C TYR A 50 21.16 25.21 -8.09
N LEU A 51 22.17 25.51 -8.92
CA LEU A 51 23.29 24.59 -9.16
C LEU A 51 24.15 24.44 -7.90
N ALA A 52 24.43 25.55 -7.21
CA ALA A 52 25.20 25.51 -5.97
C ALA A 52 24.48 24.71 -4.87
N THR A 53 23.15 24.86 -4.74
CA THR A 53 22.35 24.07 -3.79
C THR A 53 22.28 22.60 -4.20
N ALA A 54 22.14 22.29 -5.48
CA ALA A 54 22.18 20.91 -5.98
C ALA A 54 23.53 20.24 -5.71
N ALA A 55 24.65 20.94 -5.94
CA ALA A 55 25.99 20.44 -5.63
C ALA A 55 26.18 20.22 -4.12
N HIS A 56 25.69 21.12 -3.28
CA HIS A 56 25.70 20.94 -1.82
C HIS A 56 24.83 19.74 -1.39
N PHE A 57 23.69 19.51 -2.07
CA PHE A 57 22.83 18.35 -1.84
C PHE A 57 23.58 17.04 -2.17
N ALA A 58 24.27 16.98 -3.31
CA ALA A 58 25.09 15.83 -3.68
C ALA A 58 26.26 15.59 -2.71
N ALA A 59 26.91 16.66 -2.24
CA ALA A 59 27.97 16.61 -1.23
C ALA A 59 27.48 16.00 0.09
N GLU A 60 26.39 16.52 0.67
CA GLU A 60 25.76 16.05 1.92
C GLU A 60 25.08 14.66 1.77
N SER A 61 24.99 14.15 0.54
CA SER A 61 24.45 12.82 0.21
C SER A 61 25.53 11.81 -0.15
N SER A 62 26.82 12.15 -0.07
CA SER A 62 27.93 11.26 -0.45
C SER A 62 29.16 11.42 0.44
N THR A 63 30.09 12.29 0.08
CA THR A 63 31.47 12.35 0.62
C THR A 63 31.83 13.71 1.22
N GLY A 64 30.96 14.70 1.10
CA GLY A 64 31.21 16.08 1.46
C GLY A 64 30.53 16.54 2.75
N THR A 65 30.71 17.82 3.04
CA THR A 65 29.97 18.57 4.06
C THR A 65 29.94 20.05 3.64
N ASN A 66 29.36 20.93 4.45
CA ASN A 66 29.23 22.36 4.16
C ASN A 66 30.55 23.17 4.12
N VAL A 67 31.70 22.55 4.43
CA VAL A 67 33.05 23.15 4.43
C VAL A 67 34.10 22.20 3.88
N ASN A 68 35.23 22.75 3.40
CA ASN A 68 36.38 21.94 2.99
C ASN A 68 37.03 21.25 4.20
N VAL A 69 37.37 19.96 4.04
CA VAL A 69 38.04 19.16 5.06
C VAL A 69 39.40 18.67 4.58
N CYS A 70 40.42 18.76 5.44
CA CYS A 70 41.81 18.43 5.10
C CYS A 70 42.07 16.93 4.87
N THR A 71 41.09 16.08 5.15
CA THR A 71 41.15 14.63 4.94
C THR A 71 40.72 14.18 3.54
N THR A 72 40.24 15.09 2.69
CA THR A 72 39.84 14.75 1.31
C THR A 72 41.08 14.38 0.49
N ASP A 73 41.10 13.17 -0.07
CA ASP A 73 42.11 12.70 -1.02
C ASP A 73 41.50 12.44 -2.42
N ASP A 74 42.34 12.06 -3.38
CA ASP A 74 41.87 11.84 -4.77
C ASP A 74 41.02 10.58 -4.91
N PHE A 75 41.19 9.59 -4.02
CA PHE A 75 40.31 8.42 -3.99
C PHE A 75 38.90 8.81 -3.55
N THR A 76 38.78 9.63 -2.50
CA THR A 76 37.49 10.15 -2.02
C THR A 76 36.75 10.86 -3.15
N LYS A 77 37.44 11.70 -3.92
CA LYS A 77 36.84 12.39 -5.08
C LYS A 77 36.32 11.42 -6.15
N SER A 78 36.96 10.27 -6.33
CA SER A 78 36.56 9.26 -7.32
C SER A 78 35.22 8.57 -6.99
N VAL A 79 34.73 8.73 -5.75
CA VAL A 79 33.44 8.17 -5.30
C VAL A 79 32.42 9.25 -4.93
N ASP A 80 32.67 10.52 -5.28
CA ASP A 80 31.70 11.60 -5.10
C ASP A 80 30.41 11.30 -5.88
N ALA A 81 29.24 11.63 -5.30
CA ALA A 81 28.01 11.69 -6.07
C ALA A 81 27.99 12.97 -6.91
N LEU A 82 27.52 12.88 -8.17
CA LEU A 82 27.56 13.98 -9.11
C LEU A 82 26.16 14.36 -9.57
N VAL A 83 25.84 15.65 -9.47
CA VAL A 83 24.72 16.24 -10.20
C VAL A 83 25.07 16.24 -11.68
N TYR A 84 24.31 15.49 -12.48
CA TYR A 84 24.55 15.38 -13.92
C TYR A 84 23.47 16.08 -14.76
N TYR A 85 22.33 16.40 -14.15
CA TYR A 85 21.24 17.11 -14.80
C TYR A 85 20.52 18.02 -13.82
N ILE A 86 20.18 19.23 -14.28
CA ILE A 86 19.27 20.16 -13.59
C ILE A 86 18.34 20.82 -14.61
N ASP A 87 17.10 21.07 -14.18
CA ASP A 87 16.15 21.95 -14.84
C ASP A 87 15.50 22.84 -13.78
N PRO A 88 16.04 24.06 -13.54
CA PRO A 88 15.52 24.96 -12.52
C PRO A 88 14.08 25.41 -12.74
N ASP A 89 13.60 25.44 -14.00
CA ASP A 89 12.23 25.89 -14.32
C ASP A 89 11.19 24.84 -13.92
N ASN A 90 11.56 23.56 -14.00
CA ASN A 90 10.74 22.43 -13.57
C ASN A 90 11.15 21.88 -12.19
N GLU A 91 12.09 22.54 -11.51
CA GLU A 91 12.67 22.13 -10.23
C GLU A 91 13.29 20.72 -10.25
N GLU A 92 13.71 20.22 -11.42
CA GLU A 92 14.29 18.89 -11.56
C GLU A 92 15.78 18.86 -11.27
N MET A 93 16.22 17.82 -10.57
CA MET A 93 17.62 17.52 -10.30
C MET A 93 17.84 16.03 -10.38
N LYS A 94 18.87 15.58 -11.12
CA LYS A 94 19.29 14.18 -11.14
C LYS A 94 20.73 14.02 -10.64
N ILE A 95 20.92 13.03 -9.77
CA ILE A 95 22.21 12.72 -9.14
C ILE A 95 22.62 11.28 -9.47
N ALA A 96 23.88 11.10 -9.86
CA ALA A 96 24.51 9.82 -10.05
C ALA A 96 25.36 9.47 -8.82
N TYR A 97 25.04 8.34 -8.16
CA TYR A 97 25.73 7.83 -6.98
C TYR A 97 26.60 6.63 -7.36
N PRO A 98 27.93 6.70 -7.24
CA PRO A 98 28.79 5.54 -7.43
C PRO A 98 28.36 4.40 -6.52
N THR A 99 28.17 3.20 -7.08
CA THR A 99 27.67 2.03 -6.32
C THR A 99 28.62 1.57 -5.21
N LEU A 100 29.88 2.04 -5.24
CA LEU A 100 30.90 1.85 -4.20
C LEU A 100 30.52 2.54 -2.88
N LEU A 101 29.67 3.56 -2.90
CA LEU A 101 29.23 4.28 -1.69
C LEU A 101 28.32 3.44 -0.80
N PHE A 102 27.55 2.52 -1.37
CA PHE A 102 26.51 1.82 -0.63
C PHE A 102 27.05 0.63 0.16
N ASP A 103 26.74 0.64 1.45
CA ASP A 103 27.17 -0.35 2.43
C ASP A 103 26.68 -1.77 2.10
N ARG A 104 27.43 -2.76 2.57
CA ARG A 104 27.21 -4.19 2.32
C ARG A 104 27.28 -4.97 3.62
N ASN A 105 26.47 -6.02 3.68
CA ASN A 105 26.52 -6.95 4.80
C ASN A 105 27.90 -7.60 4.89
N ILE A 106 28.48 -7.59 6.10
CA ILE A 106 29.71 -8.36 6.39
C ILE A 106 29.48 -9.89 6.31
N THR A 107 28.24 -10.34 6.48
CA THR A 107 27.89 -11.77 6.60
C THR A 107 27.72 -12.47 5.26
N ASP A 108 27.23 -11.76 4.24
CA ASP A 108 26.90 -12.35 2.94
C ASP A 108 27.22 -11.45 1.73
N GLY A 109 27.80 -10.27 1.95
CA GLY A 109 28.15 -9.31 0.90
C GLY A 109 26.96 -8.66 0.19
N ARG A 110 25.72 -8.94 0.60
CA ARG A 110 24.49 -8.39 0.00
C ARG A 110 24.33 -6.91 0.30
N ALA A 111 23.57 -6.23 -0.57
CA ALA A 111 23.22 -4.83 -0.40
C ALA A 111 22.14 -4.65 0.68
N MET A 112 22.06 -3.43 1.22
CA MET A 112 21.05 -3.05 2.19
C MET A 112 20.37 -1.74 1.78
N MET A 113 19.03 -1.75 1.78
CA MET A 113 18.25 -0.57 1.37
C MET A 113 18.36 0.59 2.35
N CYS A 114 18.65 0.32 3.63
CA CYS A 114 18.89 1.39 4.59
C CYS A 114 20.05 2.30 4.16
N SER A 115 21.15 1.74 3.62
CA SER A 115 22.27 2.56 3.11
C SER A 115 21.88 3.41 1.91
N VAL A 116 21.10 2.86 0.97
CA VAL A 116 20.56 3.63 -0.17
C VAL A 116 19.73 4.81 0.35
N LEU A 117 18.80 4.56 1.28
CA LEU A 117 17.95 5.60 1.85
C LEU A 117 18.73 6.62 2.68
N THR A 118 19.73 6.20 3.45
CA THR A 118 20.57 7.10 4.25
C THR A 118 21.31 8.09 3.36
N LEU A 119 21.85 7.63 2.22
CA LEU A 119 22.57 8.49 1.29
C LEU A 119 21.62 9.32 0.42
N SER A 120 20.62 8.71 -0.20
CA SER A 120 19.77 9.38 -1.19
C SER A 120 18.67 10.25 -0.57
N ILE A 121 18.22 9.96 0.66
CA ILE A 121 17.11 10.67 1.31
C ILE A 121 17.26 10.80 2.84
N GLY A 122 18.50 10.85 3.33
CA GLY A 122 18.80 11.01 4.76
C GLY A 122 19.01 12.47 5.16
N ASN A 123 20.25 12.85 5.45
CA ASN A 123 20.59 14.20 5.96
C ASN A 123 20.17 15.33 5.02
N ASN A 124 20.15 15.06 3.70
CA ASN A 124 19.69 16.02 2.71
C ASN A 124 18.24 16.51 2.95
N GLN A 125 17.42 15.73 3.67
CA GLN A 125 16.08 16.12 4.12
C GLN A 125 16.08 17.04 5.34
N GLY A 126 17.24 17.48 5.83
CA GLY A 126 17.37 18.46 6.92
C GLY A 126 18.10 19.74 6.51
N MET A 127 18.53 19.85 5.26
CA MET A 127 19.39 20.96 4.80
C MET A 127 18.74 22.33 4.96
N GLY A 128 19.50 23.27 5.51
CA GLY A 128 19.04 24.60 5.87
C GLY A 128 18.83 25.54 4.68
N ASP A 129 19.41 25.24 3.54
CA ASP A 129 19.40 25.96 2.26
C ASP A 129 18.48 25.34 1.21
N VAL A 130 17.86 24.19 1.51
CA VAL A 130 16.87 23.50 0.65
C VAL A 130 15.46 23.71 1.23
N GLU A 131 14.54 24.24 0.43
CA GLU A 131 13.13 24.37 0.84
C GLU A 131 12.48 23.00 0.90
N TYR A 132 12.67 22.20 -0.15
CA TYR A 132 12.28 20.80 -0.23
C TYR A 132 13.05 20.03 -1.29
N GLY A 133 13.03 18.70 -1.17
CA GLY A 133 13.62 17.76 -2.11
C GLY A 133 12.91 16.41 -1.97
N LYS A 134 12.32 15.91 -3.06
CA LYS A 134 11.57 14.64 -3.07
C LYS A 134 12.02 13.75 -4.20
N ILE A 135 12.26 12.47 -3.93
CA ILE A 135 12.61 11.49 -4.96
C ILE A 135 11.35 11.06 -5.71
N TYR A 136 11.42 11.12 -7.04
CA TYR A 136 10.37 10.64 -7.94
C TYR A 136 10.72 9.30 -8.61
N ASP A 137 12.01 8.99 -8.81
CA ASP A 137 12.44 7.70 -9.34
C ASP A 137 13.89 7.36 -8.94
N ILE A 138 14.21 6.06 -8.93
CA ILE A 138 15.54 5.51 -8.66
C ILE A 138 15.84 4.43 -9.70
N TYR A 139 16.96 4.55 -10.40
CA TYR A 139 17.49 3.49 -11.26
C TYR A 139 18.49 2.61 -10.50
N PHE A 140 18.28 1.30 -10.50
CA PHE A 140 19.22 0.32 -9.95
C PHE A 140 20.01 -0.35 -11.08
N PRO A 141 21.35 -0.18 -11.15
CA PRO A 141 22.14 -0.83 -12.20
C PRO A 141 22.23 -2.34 -11.95
N PRO A 142 22.33 -3.18 -13.00
CA PRO A 142 22.24 -4.63 -12.88
C PRO A 142 23.19 -5.26 -11.85
N ALA A 143 24.44 -4.80 -11.81
CA ALA A 143 25.44 -5.34 -10.88
C ALA A 143 25.09 -5.07 -9.40
N TYR A 144 24.45 -3.94 -9.10
CA TYR A 144 24.02 -3.59 -7.76
C TYR A 144 22.66 -4.20 -7.41
N LEU A 145 21.73 -4.23 -8.37
CA LEU A 145 20.40 -4.83 -8.20
C LEU A 145 20.49 -6.30 -7.76
N ARG A 146 21.37 -7.08 -8.37
CA ARG A 146 21.57 -8.51 -8.05
C ARG A 146 22.06 -8.78 -6.62
N LEU A 147 22.52 -7.76 -5.89
CA LEU A 147 22.95 -7.89 -4.50
C LEU A 147 21.79 -7.84 -3.51
N PHE A 148 20.59 -7.41 -3.92
CA PHE A 148 19.43 -7.36 -3.05
C PHE A 148 18.71 -8.72 -2.96
N ASP A 149 17.86 -8.87 -1.94
CA ASP A 149 17.20 -10.15 -1.67
C ASP A 149 16.12 -10.49 -2.70
N GLY A 150 15.35 -9.50 -3.16
CA GLY A 150 14.17 -9.71 -4.00
C GLY A 150 13.10 -10.62 -3.36
N PRO A 151 11.89 -10.71 -3.93
CA PRO A 151 10.84 -11.55 -3.37
C PRO A 151 11.20 -13.03 -3.51
N ASN A 152 10.88 -13.87 -2.51
CA ASN A 152 11.03 -15.32 -2.64
C ASN A 152 9.72 -16.01 -3.07
N CYS A 153 8.61 -15.53 -2.51
CA CYS A 153 7.24 -15.90 -2.88
C CYS A 153 6.53 -14.74 -3.58
N ASN A 154 5.49 -15.04 -4.36
CA ASN A 154 4.59 -14.05 -4.96
C ASN A 154 3.18 -14.63 -5.19
N VAL A 155 2.34 -13.96 -5.98
CA VAL A 155 0.96 -14.38 -6.25
C VAL A 155 0.84 -15.79 -6.84
N VAL A 156 1.87 -16.26 -7.56
CA VAL A 156 1.88 -17.59 -8.18
C VAL A 156 1.83 -18.69 -7.12
N ASP A 157 2.50 -18.49 -5.97
CA ASP A 157 2.42 -19.42 -4.84
C ASP A 157 1.01 -19.47 -4.24
N MET A 158 0.33 -18.33 -4.17
CA MET A 158 -1.06 -18.27 -3.71
C MET A 158 -2.02 -18.92 -4.70
N TRP A 159 -1.83 -18.72 -6.01
CA TRP A 159 -2.62 -19.41 -7.03
C TRP A 159 -2.47 -20.92 -6.96
N ARG A 160 -1.24 -21.43 -6.73
CA ARG A 160 -1.00 -22.86 -6.48
C ARG A 160 -1.82 -23.36 -5.30
N ILE A 161 -1.77 -22.67 -4.16
CA ILE A 161 -2.51 -23.06 -2.94
C ILE A 161 -4.02 -23.05 -3.19
N LEU A 162 -4.50 -22.13 -4.03
CA LEU A 162 -5.91 -22.02 -4.43
C LEU A 162 -6.29 -22.93 -5.61
N ASN A 163 -5.41 -23.84 -6.05
CA ASN A 163 -5.59 -24.73 -7.20
C ASN A 163 -5.95 -24.00 -8.51
N ARG A 164 -5.29 -22.88 -8.79
CA ARG A 164 -5.46 -22.09 -10.01
C ARG A 164 -4.28 -22.25 -10.97
N GLY A 165 -4.47 -21.78 -12.20
CA GLY A 165 -3.39 -21.71 -13.18
C GLY A 165 -2.21 -20.86 -12.67
N MET A 166 -1.00 -21.35 -12.91
CA MET A 166 0.25 -20.69 -12.49
C MET A 166 0.62 -19.50 -13.39
N SER A 167 -0.10 -19.32 -14.50
CA SER A 167 -0.06 -18.15 -15.36
C SER A 167 -1.45 -17.55 -15.41
N ASN A 168 -1.56 -16.24 -15.12
CA ASN A 168 -2.83 -15.51 -15.12
C ASN A 168 -3.94 -16.12 -14.24
N GLY A 169 -3.60 -16.55 -13.01
CA GLY A 169 -4.56 -17.14 -12.06
C GLY A 169 -5.63 -16.18 -11.53
N GLY A 170 -5.59 -14.90 -11.94
CA GLY A 170 -6.63 -13.90 -11.70
C GLY A 170 -6.72 -13.40 -10.27
N LEU A 171 -7.85 -12.79 -9.95
CA LEU A 171 -8.08 -12.06 -8.70
C LEU A 171 -8.10 -12.99 -7.50
N ILE A 172 -7.29 -12.71 -6.48
CA ILE A 172 -7.49 -13.30 -5.16
C ILE A 172 -8.44 -12.39 -4.38
N VAL A 173 -9.66 -12.89 -4.11
CA VAL A 173 -10.70 -12.13 -3.42
C VAL A 173 -10.45 -12.21 -1.94
N GLY A 174 -10.05 -11.09 -1.35
CA GLY A 174 -9.82 -11.00 0.07
C GLY A 174 -10.54 -9.86 0.76
N THR A 175 -10.43 -9.88 2.09
CA THR A 175 -10.98 -8.85 2.97
C THR A 175 -10.04 -8.54 4.12
N ILE A 176 -10.42 -7.54 4.90
CA ILE A 176 -9.80 -7.18 6.17
C ILE A 176 -10.85 -7.39 7.25
N ILE A 177 -10.50 -8.07 8.35
CA ILE A 177 -11.42 -8.18 9.49
C ILE A 177 -11.69 -6.80 10.07
N LYS A 178 -12.98 -6.46 10.18
CA LYS A 178 -13.48 -5.23 10.80
C LYS A 178 -14.40 -5.57 11.99
N PRO A 179 -14.49 -4.71 13.03
CA PRO A 179 -13.80 -3.43 13.24
C PRO A 179 -12.27 -3.57 13.33
N LYS A 180 -11.56 -2.44 13.16
CA LYS A 180 -10.09 -2.38 13.17
C LYS A 180 -9.50 -3.05 14.41
N LEU A 181 -10.03 -2.72 15.57
CA LEU A 181 -9.76 -3.37 16.86
C LEU A 181 -11.09 -3.52 17.62
N GLY A 182 -11.12 -4.45 18.57
CA GLY A 182 -12.24 -4.63 19.51
C GLY A 182 -12.98 -5.96 19.41
N LEU A 183 -12.77 -6.77 18.37
CA LEU A 183 -13.25 -8.16 18.36
C LEU A 183 -12.41 -9.01 19.31
N GLN A 184 -13.08 -9.79 20.15
CA GLN A 184 -12.47 -10.87 20.93
C GLN A 184 -12.16 -12.09 20.04
N PRO A 185 -11.34 -13.06 20.50
CA PRO A 185 -10.86 -14.19 19.69
C PRO A 185 -11.97 -14.96 18.94
N LYS A 186 -13.05 -15.32 19.64
CA LYS A 186 -14.14 -16.11 19.04
C LYS A 186 -14.91 -15.32 17.97
N PRO A 187 -15.43 -14.10 18.22
CA PRO A 187 -16.03 -13.28 17.17
C PRO A 187 -15.10 -13.02 15.98
N PHE A 188 -13.78 -12.92 16.21
CA PHE A 188 -12.79 -12.79 15.15
C PHE A 188 -12.78 -14.02 14.23
N GLY A 189 -12.68 -15.22 14.80
CA GLY A 189 -12.72 -16.48 14.06
C GLY A 189 -14.05 -16.68 13.31
N GLU A 190 -15.17 -16.34 13.93
CA GLU A 190 -16.50 -16.42 13.31
C GLU A 190 -16.64 -15.45 12.11
N ALA A 191 -16.10 -14.23 12.21
CA ALA A 191 -16.03 -13.30 11.09
C ALA A 191 -15.14 -13.83 9.95
N CYS A 192 -14.03 -14.51 10.28
CA CYS A 192 -13.17 -15.16 9.29
C CYS A 192 -13.93 -16.27 8.55
N TYR A 193 -14.57 -17.16 9.29
CA TYR A 193 -15.39 -18.24 8.75
C TYR A 193 -16.47 -17.68 7.81
N ALA A 194 -17.22 -16.68 8.25
CA ALA A 194 -18.32 -16.11 7.49
C ALA A 194 -17.88 -15.53 6.13
N PHE A 195 -16.71 -14.90 6.07
CA PHE A 195 -16.14 -14.41 4.80
C PHE A 195 -15.62 -15.57 3.92
N TRP A 196 -14.88 -16.53 4.49
CA TRP A 196 -14.29 -17.63 3.73
C TRP A 196 -15.30 -18.59 3.10
N GLN A 197 -16.57 -18.52 3.48
CA GLN A 197 -17.66 -19.18 2.77
C GLN A 197 -17.85 -18.68 1.32
N GLY A 198 -17.27 -17.53 0.96
CA GLY A 198 -17.28 -17.01 -0.42
C GLY A 198 -15.94 -16.45 -0.91
N GLY A 199 -15.03 -16.05 -0.01
CA GLY A 199 -13.73 -15.46 -0.35
C GLY A 199 -12.54 -16.42 -0.23
N ASP A 200 -11.38 -15.93 -0.64
CA ASP A 200 -10.10 -16.66 -0.61
C ASP A 200 -9.23 -16.24 0.57
N PHE A 201 -9.06 -14.91 0.76
CA PHE A 201 -7.96 -14.34 1.54
C PHE A 201 -8.45 -13.41 2.65
N ILE A 202 -7.86 -13.50 3.84
CA ILE A 202 -8.12 -12.56 4.94
C ILE A 202 -6.80 -12.02 5.44
N LYS A 203 -6.69 -10.71 5.65
CA LYS A 203 -5.60 -10.12 6.43
C LYS A 203 -6.09 -9.66 7.80
N ASN A 204 -5.20 -9.71 8.79
CA ASN A 204 -5.32 -8.82 9.93
C ASN A 204 -5.41 -7.37 9.45
N ASP A 205 -6.20 -6.54 10.14
CA ASP A 205 -6.03 -5.08 10.04
C ASP A 205 -4.69 -4.69 10.66
N GLU A 206 -4.09 -3.58 10.23
CA GLU A 206 -2.68 -3.28 10.56
C GLU A 206 -2.33 -3.26 12.05
N PRO A 207 -3.19 -2.83 12.99
CA PRO A 207 -2.81 -2.84 14.40
C PRO A 207 -3.15 -4.15 15.12
N GLN A 208 -3.86 -5.09 14.48
CA GLN A 208 -4.27 -6.33 15.16
C GLN A 208 -3.04 -7.19 15.43
N GLY A 209 -2.84 -7.61 16.67
CA GLY A 209 -1.68 -8.42 17.06
C GLY A 209 -1.93 -9.15 18.37
N ASN A 210 -1.49 -8.58 19.48
CA ASN A 210 -1.56 -9.20 20.81
C ASN A 210 -2.19 -8.27 21.87
N GLN A 211 -3.25 -7.54 21.50
CA GLN A 211 -3.97 -6.71 22.46
C GLN A 211 -4.55 -7.57 23.59
N VAL A 212 -4.62 -7.01 24.81
CA VAL A 212 -5.06 -7.75 26.01
C VAL A 212 -6.48 -8.33 25.92
N PHE A 213 -7.35 -7.78 25.07
CA PHE A 213 -8.71 -8.29 24.85
C PHE A 213 -8.80 -9.32 23.69
N CYS A 214 -7.72 -9.54 22.95
CA CYS A 214 -7.65 -10.46 21.81
C CYS A 214 -6.20 -10.92 21.61
N GLN A 215 -5.74 -11.76 22.53
CA GLN A 215 -4.37 -12.24 22.51
C GLN A 215 -4.13 -13.23 21.37
N MET A 216 -2.93 -13.23 20.79
CA MET A 216 -2.58 -14.04 19.63
C MET A 216 -2.72 -15.54 19.93
N ASN A 217 -2.42 -15.95 21.17
CA ASN A 217 -2.51 -17.33 21.63
C ASN A 217 -3.95 -17.88 21.73
N GLU A 218 -4.95 -17.00 21.72
CA GLU A 218 -6.37 -17.37 21.70
C GLU A 218 -7.01 -17.12 20.32
N CYS A 219 -6.61 -16.03 19.66
CA CYS A 219 -7.18 -15.61 18.38
C CYS A 219 -6.76 -16.50 17.20
N ILE A 220 -5.46 -16.81 17.08
CA ILE A 220 -4.96 -17.63 15.97
C ILE A 220 -5.59 -19.04 15.95
N PRO A 221 -5.76 -19.74 17.09
CA PRO A 221 -6.51 -21.00 17.12
C PRO A 221 -7.94 -20.89 16.57
N GLU A 222 -8.69 -19.83 16.89
CA GLU A 222 -10.04 -19.61 16.34
C GLU A 222 -10.00 -19.33 14.82
N VAL A 223 -8.97 -18.64 14.33
CA VAL A 223 -8.74 -18.45 12.87
C VAL A 223 -8.46 -19.78 12.18
N VAL A 224 -7.58 -20.63 12.73
CA VAL A 224 -7.24 -21.95 12.15
C VAL A 224 -8.47 -22.87 12.15
N LYS A 225 -9.26 -22.85 13.22
CA LYS A 225 -10.53 -23.59 13.32
C LYS A 225 -11.52 -23.13 12.26
N ALA A 226 -11.70 -21.83 12.08
CA ALA A 226 -12.53 -21.24 11.04
C ALA A 226 -12.06 -21.64 9.62
N MET A 227 -10.75 -21.59 9.37
CA MET A 227 -10.16 -22.00 8.10
C MET A 227 -10.45 -23.47 7.78
N ARG A 228 -10.22 -24.38 8.74
CA ARG A 228 -10.50 -25.81 8.56
C ARG A 228 -11.97 -26.08 8.27
N ALA A 229 -12.88 -25.40 8.98
CA ALA A 229 -14.32 -25.53 8.74
C ALA A 229 -14.69 -25.03 7.32
N ALA A 230 -14.21 -23.85 6.94
CA ALA A 230 -14.48 -23.28 5.61
C ALA A 230 -13.90 -24.14 4.47
N ILE A 231 -12.68 -24.67 4.61
CA ILE A 231 -12.10 -25.59 3.61
C ILE A 231 -12.94 -26.85 3.49
N LYS A 232 -13.34 -27.46 4.62
CA LYS A 232 -14.15 -28.68 4.62
C LYS A 232 -15.51 -28.49 3.93
N GLU A 233 -16.16 -27.36 4.14
CA GLU A 233 -17.50 -27.10 3.62
C GLU A 233 -17.51 -26.60 2.19
N THR A 234 -16.51 -25.79 1.80
CA THR A 234 -16.45 -25.18 0.46
C THR A 234 -15.64 -26.01 -0.54
N GLY A 235 -14.85 -26.99 -0.06
CA GLY A 235 -13.90 -27.74 -0.88
C GLY A 235 -12.75 -26.89 -1.45
N SER A 236 -12.65 -25.62 -1.07
CA SER A 236 -11.67 -24.66 -1.60
C SER A 236 -10.66 -24.29 -0.53
N SER A 237 -9.39 -24.21 -0.90
CA SER A 237 -8.33 -23.71 -0.03
C SER A 237 -8.56 -22.24 0.34
N LYS A 238 -8.04 -21.82 1.51
CA LYS A 238 -8.22 -20.46 2.06
C LYS A 238 -6.88 -19.90 2.51
N LEU A 239 -6.74 -18.59 2.52
CA LEU A 239 -5.48 -17.90 2.86
C LEU A 239 -5.70 -16.92 4.01
N PHE A 240 -4.71 -16.81 4.90
CA PHE A 240 -4.71 -15.83 6.00
C PHE A 240 -3.38 -15.11 6.08
N SER A 241 -3.38 -13.79 6.23
CA SER A 241 -2.20 -12.96 6.41
C SER A 241 -2.13 -12.43 7.83
N ALA A 242 -1.29 -13.07 8.64
CA ALA A 242 -1.14 -12.80 10.06
C ALA A 242 -0.14 -11.65 10.29
N ASN A 243 -0.52 -10.66 11.09
CA ASN A 243 0.38 -9.57 11.44
C ASN A 243 1.44 -10.05 12.45
N ILE A 244 2.72 -9.94 12.07
CA ILE A 244 3.85 -10.29 12.93
C ILE A 244 4.71 -9.07 13.31
N THR A 245 4.26 -7.86 12.98
CA THR A 245 5.00 -6.61 13.25
C THR A 245 5.29 -6.43 14.74
N ALA A 246 6.54 -6.17 15.07
CA ALA A 246 7.01 -5.80 16.39
C ALA A 246 8.33 -5.03 16.29
N ASP A 247 8.66 -4.26 17.32
CA ASP A 247 9.94 -3.53 17.40
C ASP A 247 11.13 -4.48 17.58
N ASP A 248 10.96 -5.52 18.41
CA ASP A 248 11.98 -6.55 18.64
C ASP A 248 11.93 -7.61 17.52
N PRO A 249 13.02 -7.80 16.74
CA PRO A 249 13.11 -8.88 15.76
C PRO A 249 12.82 -10.27 16.34
N ASN A 250 13.18 -10.52 17.60
CA ASN A 250 12.91 -11.81 18.25
C ASN A 250 11.41 -12.03 18.47
N GLU A 251 10.66 -10.98 18.76
CA GLU A 251 9.20 -11.04 18.87
C GLU A 251 8.56 -11.31 17.50
N MET A 252 9.04 -10.68 16.42
CA MET A 252 8.57 -10.99 15.07
C MET A 252 8.79 -12.46 14.71
N ILE A 253 9.98 -12.99 15.03
CA ILE A 253 10.32 -14.40 14.81
C ILE A 253 9.48 -15.31 15.71
N ALA A 254 9.24 -14.94 16.96
CA ALA A 254 8.40 -15.70 17.89
C ALA A 254 6.95 -15.77 17.40
N ARG A 255 6.37 -14.64 16.96
CA ARG A 255 5.03 -14.59 16.36
C ARG A 255 4.94 -15.47 15.11
N GLY A 256 5.89 -15.34 14.19
CA GLY A 256 5.91 -16.16 12.98
C GLY A 256 5.98 -17.66 13.27
N LYS A 257 6.89 -18.08 14.15
CA LYS A 257 7.00 -19.49 14.59
C LYS A 257 5.73 -19.97 15.28
N TYR A 258 5.14 -19.16 16.16
CA TYR A 258 3.91 -19.49 16.85
C TYR A 258 2.75 -19.68 15.86
N VAL A 259 2.54 -18.72 14.94
CA VAL A 259 1.48 -18.80 13.92
C VAL A 259 1.63 -20.08 13.09
N LEU A 260 2.83 -20.38 12.57
CA LEU A 260 3.05 -21.60 11.79
C LEU A 260 2.81 -22.88 12.61
N SER A 261 3.17 -22.87 13.90
CA SER A 261 2.90 -24.01 14.79
C SER A 261 1.40 -24.30 14.95
N GLN A 262 0.56 -23.25 14.96
CA GLN A 262 -0.89 -23.39 15.07
C GLN A 262 -1.52 -23.82 13.74
N PHE A 263 -1.05 -23.27 12.60
CA PHE A 263 -1.52 -23.67 11.28
C PHE A 263 -1.15 -25.12 10.95
N GLY A 264 0.02 -25.59 11.42
CA GLY A 264 0.47 -26.97 11.25
C GLY A 264 0.52 -27.35 9.76
N PRO A 265 -0.21 -28.38 9.30
CA PRO A 265 -0.26 -28.75 7.88
C PRO A 265 -0.77 -27.64 6.95
N LEU A 266 -1.50 -26.65 7.47
CA LEU A 266 -1.96 -25.47 6.72
C LEU A 266 -0.92 -24.34 6.72
N GLY A 267 0.34 -24.60 7.07
CA GLY A 267 1.37 -23.57 7.14
C GLY A 267 1.51 -22.75 5.86
N GLU A 268 1.41 -23.38 4.69
CA GLU A 268 1.48 -22.69 3.39
C GLU A 268 0.28 -21.75 3.13
N ASN A 269 -0.87 -21.98 3.79
CA ASN A 269 -2.04 -21.10 3.72
C ASN A 269 -1.84 -19.78 4.47
N CYS A 270 -0.75 -19.66 5.23
CA CYS A 270 -0.43 -18.47 6.00
C CYS A 270 0.55 -17.57 5.26
N ALA A 271 0.22 -16.29 5.17
CA ALA A 271 1.13 -15.22 4.79
C ALA A 271 1.49 -14.42 6.05
N PHE A 272 2.62 -13.70 6.01
CA PHE A 272 2.99 -12.79 7.08
C PHE A 272 2.86 -11.35 6.65
N LEU A 273 2.09 -10.58 7.43
CA LEU A 273 1.95 -9.15 7.29
C LEU A 273 2.97 -8.44 8.18
N VAL A 274 3.64 -7.46 7.59
CA VAL A 274 4.56 -6.55 8.28
C VAL A 274 4.25 -5.11 7.86
N ASP A 275 4.08 -4.22 8.84
CA ASP A 275 3.92 -2.79 8.62
C ASP A 275 5.27 -2.12 8.31
N GLY A 276 5.81 -2.36 7.11
CA GLY A 276 7.19 -2.04 6.78
C GLY A 276 7.54 -0.55 6.75
N TYR A 277 6.57 0.36 6.62
CA TYR A 277 6.85 1.80 6.69
C TYR A 277 7.12 2.23 8.14
N VAL A 278 6.20 1.93 9.07
CA VAL A 278 6.34 2.33 10.48
C VAL A 278 7.38 1.51 11.24
N ALA A 279 7.53 0.21 10.93
CA ALA A 279 8.54 -0.65 11.54
C ALA A 279 9.90 -0.59 10.81
N GLY A 280 9.96 0.06 9.65
CA GLY A 280 11.15 0.21 8.82
C GLY A 280 11.51 -1.04 7.99
N GLY A 281 12.43 -0.84 7.04
CA GLY A 281 12.90 -1.90 6.13
C GLY A 281 13.56 -3.08 6.84
N THR A 282 14.12 -2.87 8.04
CA THR A 282 14.68 -3.94 8.87
C THR A 282 13.64 -5.00 9.21
N ALA A 283 12.42 -4.60 9.60
CA ALA A 283 11.34 -5.54 9.93
C ALA A 283 10.94 -6.41 8.72
N ILE A 284 10.97 -5.82 7.51
CA ILE A 284 10.74 -6.56 6.25
C ILE A 284 11.83 -7.59 6.03
N THR A 285 13.10 -7.21 6.19
CA THR A 285 14.25 -8.13 6.05
C THR A 285 14.19 -9.26 7.09
N VAL A 286 13.79 -8.97 8.33
CA VAL A 286 13.61 -9.98 9.39
C VAL A 286 12.61 -11.04 8.94
N ALA A 287 11.43 -10.64 8.46
CA ALA A 287 10.43 -11.59 7.97
C ALA A 287 10.91 -12.31 6.70
N ARG A 288 11.48 -11.59 5.74
CA ARG A 288 11.96 -12.11 4.45
C ARG A 288 13.03 -13.19 4.60
N ARG A 289 13.94 -13.03 5.55
CA ARG A 289 15.08 -13.94 5.75
C ARG A 289 14.77 -15.08 6.71
N ASN A 290 13.90 -14.88 7.71
CA ASN A 290 13.53 -15.94 8.64
C ASN A 290 12.39 -16.83 8.14
N PHE A 291 11.53 -16.31 7.25
CA PHE A 291 10.37 -17.02 6.72
C PHE A 291 10.28 -16.93 5.18
N PRO A 292 11.34 -17.27 4.43
CA PRO A 292 11.38 -17.05 2.99
C PRO A 292 10.30 -17.83 2.22
N SER A 293 9.82 -18.96 2.75
CA SER A 293 8.76 -19.77 2.12
C SER A 293 7.34 -19.28 2.41
N GLN A 294 7.18 -18.21 3.18
CA GLN A 294 5.88 -17.60 3.47
C GLN A 294 5.72 -16.34 2.63
N PHE A 295 4.51 -16.12 2.09
CA PHE A 295 4.23 -14.89 1.36
C PHE A 295 4.40 -13.68 2.31
N LEU A 296 5.30 -12.77 1.97
CA LEU A 296 5.57 -11.55 2.73
C LEU A 296 4.69 -10.40 2.25
N HIS A 297 3.67 -10.10 3.02
CA HIS A 297 2.72 -9.03 2.79
C HIS A 297 3.22 -7.73 3.43
N TYR A 298 3.76 -6.83 2.62
CA TYR A 298 4.13 -5.49 3.04
C TYR A 298 2.87 -4.63 3.17
N HIS A 299 2.56 -4.23 4.40
CA HIS A 299 1.57 -3.21 4.69
C HIS A 299 2.26 -1.84 4.88
N ARG A 300 1.70 -0.79 4.29
CA ARG A 300 2.37 0.52 4.18
C ARG A 300 1.80 1.59 5.12
N ALA A 301 1.22 1.22 6.27
CA ALA A 301 0.64 2.17 7.22
C ALA A 301 1.58 3.37 7.49
N GLY A 302 1.06 4.60 7.49
CA GLY A 302 1.85 5.82 7.73
C GLY A 302 2.55 6.43 6.51
N HIS A 303 2.68 5.70 5.40
CA HIS A 303 3.45 6.16 4.23
C HIS A 303 3.00 7.52 3.66
N GLY A 304 1.70 7.84 3.77
CA GLY A 304 1.11 9.08 3.26
C GLY A 304 1.77 10.35 3.81
N ALA A 305 2.44 10.29 4.97
CA ALA A 305 3.20 11.40 5.53
C ALA A 305 4.27 11.94 4.55
N ILE A 306 4.88 11.07 3.74
CA ILE A 306 5.89 11.46 2.75
C ILE A 306 5.43 11.21 1.31
N THR A 307 4.61 10.18 1.07
CA THR A 307 4.27 9.81 -0.31
C THR A 307 3.14 10.63 -0.89
N SER A 308 2.33 11.31 -0.06
CA SER A 308 1.21 12.14 -0.56
C SER A 308 1.74 13.20 -1.53
N PRO A 309 1.04 13.49 -2.65
CA PRO A 309 1.35 14.62 -3.52
C PRO A 309 1.35 15.98 -2.80
N GLN A 310 0.68 16.08 -1.64
CA GLN A 310 0.70 17.29 -0.81
C GLN A 310 2.05 17.52 -0.13
N THR A 311 2.84 16.46 0.09
CA THR A 311 4.16 16.54 0.72
C THR A 311 5.25 16.71 -0.33
N GLN A 312 6.07 17.75 -0.22
CA GLN A 312 7.21 18.00 -1.13
C GLN A 312 8.54 17.39 -0.65
N ARG A 313 8.52 16.54 0.39
CA ARG A 313 9.71 15.90 0.99
C ARG A 313 9.62 14.38 0.91
N GLY A 314 10.75 13.70 1.11
CA GLY A 314 10.84 12.24 1.12
C GLY A 314 10.81 11.64 -0.29
N TYR A 315 9.87 10.73 -0.55
CA TYR A 315 9.78 10.03 -1.83
C TYR A 315 8.34 9.67 -2.19
N THR A 316 8.06 9.46 -3.47
CA THR A 316 6.70 9.15 -3.98
C THR A 316 6.24 7.73 -3.62
N ALA A 317 4.94 7.46 -3.81
CA ALA A 317 4.40 6.10 -3.67
C ALA A 317 5.02 5.12 -4.69
N PHE A 318 5.38 5.61 -5.87
CA PHE A 318 6.11 4.85 -6.89
C PHE A 318 7.47 4.36 -6.36
N VAL A 319 8.28 5.27 -5.82
CA VAL A 319 9.58 4.93 -5.23
C VAL A 319 9.43 3.97 -4.05
N HIS A 320 8.48 4.25 -3.15
CA HIS A 320 8.22 3.40 -1.98
C HIS A 320 7.90 1.94 -2.37
N THR A 321 7.07 1.77 -3.40
CA THR A 321 6.67 0.45 -3.88
C THR A 321 7.79 -0.22 -4.68
N LYS A 322 8.53 0.49 -5.54
CA LYS A 322 9.74 -0.02 -6.22
C LYS A 322 10.76 -0.59 -5.22
N ILE A 323 11.02 0.15 -4.13
CA ILE A 323 11.87 -0.29 -3.02
C ILE A 323 11.36 -1.60 -2.39
N SER A 324 10.04 -1.76 -2.24
CA SER A 324 9.47 -2.97 -1.63
C SER A 324 9.80 -4.25 -2.41
N ARG A 325 9.88 -4.18 -3.75
CA ARG A 325 10.31 -5.31 -4.59
C ARG A 325 11.78 -5.64 -4.33
N VAL A 326 12.64 -4.62 -4.33
CA VAL A 326 14.08 -4.76 -4.07
C VAL A 326 14.35 -5.44 -2.72
N ILE A 327 13.66 -5.02 -1.65
CA ILE A 327 13.86 -5.61 -0.30
C ILE A 327 13.12 -6.93 -0.07
N GLY A 328 12.30 -7.37 -1.04
CA GLY A 328 11.76 -8.72 -1.08
C GLY A 328 10.33 -8.92 -0.58
N ALA A 329 9.48 -7.89 -0.63
CA ALA A 329 8.05 -8.06 -0.40
C ALA A 329 7.41 -8.97 -1.47
N SER A 330 6.65 -9.99 -1.06
CA SER A 330 5.87 -10.83 -1.97
C SER A 330 4.66 -10.09 -2.54
N GLY A 331 4.12 -9.15 -1.78
CA GLY A 331 3.10 -8.22 -2.22
C GLY A 331 3.07 -6.97 -1.37
N ILE A 332 2.71 -5.84 -1.97
CA ILE A 332 2.59 -4.55 -1.30
C ILE A 332 1.26 -3.89 -1.66
N HIS A 333 0.69 -3.16 -0.71
CA HIS A 333 -0.41 -2.26 -1.00
C HIS A 333 0.01 -1.17 -2.00
N THR A 334 -0.58 -1.16 -3.20
CA THR A 334 -0.28 -0.13 -4.22
C THR A 334 -1.28 1.02 -4.22
N GLY A 335 -2.46 0.80 -3.62
CA GLY A 335 -3.54 1.78 -3.58
C GLY A 335 -4.70 1.31 -4.44
N THR A 336 -5.46 2.26 -4.99
CA THR A 336 -6.64 1.96 -5.80
C THR A 336 -6.67 2.71 -7.12
N MET A 337 -5.59 3.40 -7.50
CA MET A 337 -5.49 4.17 -8.75
C MET A 337 -6.68 5.14 -8.93
N SER A 338 -7.02 5.87 -7.84
CA SER A 338 -8.22 6.72 -7.70
C SER A 338 -9.60 6.04 -7.64
N PHE A 339 -9.69 4.71 -7.79
CA PHE A 339 -10.98 4.00 -7.80
C PHE A 339 -11.54 3.72 -6.39
N GLY A 340 -10.77 3.94 -5.32
CA GLY A 340 -11.16 3.74 -3.93
C GLY A 340 -11.32 5.04 -3.15
N LYS A 341 -11.04 5.00 -1.84
CA LYS A 341 -11.22 6.15 -0.92
C LYS A 341 -9.95 6.95 -0.62
N MET A 342 -8.78 6.37 -0.89
CA MET A 342 -7.49 6.99 -0.60
C MET A 342 -7.05 7.84 -1.80
N GLU A 343 -6.18 8.82 -1.58
CA GLU A 343 -5.51 9.53 -2.67
C GLU A 343 -4.79 8.54 -3.61
N GLY A 344 -4.80 8.84 -4.90
CA GLY A 344 -4.15 8.08 -5.96
C GLY A 344 -4.52 8.67 -7.31
N ASP A 345 -3.79 8.29 -8.36
CA ASP A 345 -3.99 8.71 -9.75
C ASP A 345 -4.18 7.49 -10.67
N ALA A 346 -4.86 7.65 -11.81
CA ALA A 346 -5.02 6.56 -12.78
C ALA A 346 -3.67 6.04 -13.32
N SER A 347 -2.66 6.92 -13.39
CA SER A 347 -1.28 6.58 -13.76
C SER A 347 -0.55 5.71 -12.74
N ASP A 348 -1.09 5.54 -11.52
CA ASP A 348 -0.57 4.60 -10.53
C ASP A 348 -0.59 3.14 -11.05
N LYS A 349 -1.24 2.85 -12.19
CA LYS A 349 -1.08 1.57 -12.90
C LYS A 349 0.39 1.26 -13.25
N ASN A 350 1.22 2.28 -13.48
CA ASN A 350 2.64 2.10 -13.76
C ASN A 350 3.38 1.53 -12.54
N ILE A 351 2.87 1.74 -11.33
CA ILE A 351 3.37 1.03 -10.13
C ILE A 351 3.15 -0.47 -10.28
N ALA A 352 1.99 -0.91 -10.76
CA ALA A 352 1.73 -2.35 -10.93
C ALA A 352 2.69 -2.96 -11.96
N PHE A 353 2.89 -2.32 -13.11
CA PHE A 353 3.85 -2.78 -14.13
C PHE A 353 5.28 -2.84 -13.59
N MET A 354 5.74 -1.79 -12.91
CA MET A 354 7.06 -1.75 -12.26
C MET A 354 7.27 -2.88 -11.21
N LEU A 355 6.19 -3.40 -10.63
CA LEU A 355 6.25 -4.50 -9.66
C LEU A 355 6.09 -5.89 -10.28
N GLN A 356 5.44 -6.01 -11.44
CA GLN A 356 5.07 -7.29 -12.04
C GLN A 356 5.90 -7.69 -13.25
N ASP A 357 6.33 -6.72 -14.05
CA ASP A 357 7.06 -6.97 -15.29
C ASP A 357 8.56 -7.08 -15.01
N ASP A 358 9.28 -7.75 -15.90
CA ASP A 358 10.74 -7.83 -15.80
C ASP A 358 11.42 -6.56 -16.35
N GLU A 359 10.71 -5.78 -17.15
CA GLU A 359 11.14 -4.51 -17.70
C GLU A 359 9.97 -3.53 -17.59
N ALA A 360 10.21 -2.32 -17.08
CA ALA A 360 9.16 -1.32 -16.94
C ALA A 360 9.74 0.10 -16.92
N ASP A 361 8.92 1.07 -17.35
CA ASP A 361 9.26 2.49 -17.29
C ASP A 361 8.73 3.13 -16.01
N GLY A 362 9.62 3.79 -15.28
CA GLY A 362 9.26 4.73 -14.23
C GLY A 362 9.02 6.14 -14.75
N PRO A 363 8.76 7.11 -13.86
CA PRO A 363 8.61 8.51 -14.26
C PRO A 363 9.85 9.09 -14.95
N TYR A 364 11.05 8.58 -14.63
CA TYR A 364 12.30 9.05 -15.22
C TYR A 364 13.13 7.93 -15.85
N TYR A 365 13.15 6.74 -15.25
CA TYR A 365 14.08 5.68 -15.65
C TYR A 365 13.37 4.39 -16.08
N HIS A 366 13.83 3.83 -17.19
CA HIS A 366 13.58 2.43 -17.53
C HIS A 366 14.33 1.52 -16.53
N GLN A 367 13.70 0.42 -16.10
CA GLN A 367 14.30 -0.55 -15.19
C GLN A 367 14.11 -1.98 -15.69
N GLU A 368 15.24 -2.64 -15.96
CA GLU A 368 15.31 -4.09 -16.11
C GLU A 368 15.51 -4.72 -14.72
N TRP A 369 14.75 -5.77 -14.42
CA TRP A 369 14.72 -6.46 -13.13
C TRP A 369 15.53 -7.76 -13.12
N GLU A 370 16.09 -8.17 -14.27
CA GLU A 370 17.03 -9.29 -14.39
C GLU A 370 16.47 -10.61 -13.83
N GLY A 371 15.18 -10.87 -14.06
CA GLY A 371 14.48 -12.05 -13.55
C GLY A 371 14.12 -11.99 -12.06
N MET A 372 14.29 -10.85 -11.39
CA MET A 372 13.83 -10.67 -10.01
C MET A 372 12.32 -10.91 -9.94
N LYS A 373 11.90 -11.84 -9.08
CA LYS A 373 10.49 -12.21 -8.89
C LYS A 373 9.61 -10.97 -8.69
N GLN A 374 8.43 -11.00 -9.29
CA GLN A 374 7.42 -9.95 -9.12
C GLN A 374 6.97 -9.78 -7.66
N THR A 375 6.62 -8.55 -7.31
CA THR A 375 5.86 -8.20 -6.12
C THR A 375 4.41 -8.00 -6.51
N THR A 376 3.50 -8.65 -5.79
CA THR A 376 2.06 -8.62 -6.09
C THR A 376 1.45 -7.27 -5.71
N PRO A 377 0.72 -6.58 -6.62
CA PRO A 377 -0.10 -5.44 -6.24
C PRO A 377 -1.27 -5.89 -5.35
N ILE A 378 -1.32 -5.35 -4.13
CA ILE A 378 -2.42 -5.55 -3.19
C ILE A 378 -3.34 -4.33 -3.24
N ILE A 379 -4.56 -4.52 -3.72
CA ILE A 379 -5.54 -3.45 -3.94
C ILE A 379 -6.43 -3.35 -2.71
N SER A 380 -6.38 -2.21 -2.04
CA SER A 380 -7.08 -2.01 -0.77
C SER A 380 -7.43 -0.54 -0.55
N GLY A 381 -8.54 -0.29 0.14
CA GLY A 381 -8.97 1.05 0.54
C GLY A 381 -10.24 1.52 -0.14
N GLY A 382 -11.40 1.16 0.40
CA GLY A 382 -12.70 1.63 -0.10
C GLY A 382 -13.19 0.95 -1.38
N MET A 383 -12.59 -0.19 -1.74
CA MET A 383 -13.06 -1.01 -2.86
C MET A 383 -14.30 -1.82 -2.47
N ASN A 384 -15.17 -2.04 -3.45
CA ASN A 384 -16.31 -2.96 -3.44
C ASN A 384 -16.49 -3.55 -4.86
N ALA A 385 -17.41 -4.49 -5.01
CA ALA A 385 -17.68 -5.16 -6.28
C ALA A 385 -17.93 -4.20 -7.47
N LEU A 386 -18.59 -3.07 -7.21
CA LEU A 386 -19.00 -2.12 -8.24
C LEU A 386 -17.82 -1.32 -8.84
N ARG A 387 -16.74 -1.15 -8.07
CA ARG A 387 -15.55 -0.39 -8.47
C ARG A 387 -14.52 -1.24 -9.23
N LEU A 388 -14.61 -2.57 -9.12
CA LEU A 388 -13.60 -3.49 -9.68
C LEU A 388 -13.53 -3.50 -11.22
N PRO A 389 -14.65 -3.50 -11.98
CA PRO A 389 -14.56 -3.58 -13.43
C PRO A 389 -13.77 -2.42 -14.06
N ALA A 390 -14.06 -1.19 -13.64
CA ALA A 390 -13.35 -0.01 -14.13
C ALA A 390 -11.87 0.01 -13.69
N PHE A 391 -11.58 -0.49 -12.48
CA PHE A 391 -10.21 -0.66 -12.01
C PHE A 391 -9.41 -1.64 -12.88
N PHE A 392 -9.98 -2.82 -13.19
CA PHE A 392 -9.33 -3.80 -14.06
C PHE A 392 -9.20 -3.34 -15.50
N GLU A 393 -10.15 -2.52 -15.98
CA GLU A 393 -10.03 -1.91 -17.29
C GLU A 393 -8.86 -0.92 -17.37
N ASN A 394 -8.66 -0.10 -16.33
CA ASN A 394 -7.49 0.78 -16.25
C ASN A 394 -6.17 0.00 -16.14
N LEU A 395 -6.14 -1.07 -15.35
CA LEU A 395 -4.94 -1.88 -15.13
C LEU A 395 -4.62 -2.82 -16.30
N GLY A 396 -5.63 -3.31 -17.01
CA GLY A 396 -5.51 -4.24 -18.14
C GLY A 396 -5.62 -5.73 -17.77
N HIS A 397 -5.42 -6.11 -16.50
CA HIS A 397 -5.49 -7.48 -15.99
C HIS A 397 -6.05 -7.56 -14.56
N SER A 398 -6.38 -8.76 -14.09
CA SER A 398 -6.88 -9.03 -12.72
C SER A 398 -5.92 -9.82 -11.83
N ASN A 399 -4.64 -9.95 -12.19
CA ASN A 399 -3.61 -10.69 -11.44
C ASN A 399 -3.13 -9.96 -10.17
N VAL A 400 -4.05 -9.72 -9.23
CA VAL A 400 -3.84 -8.95 -8.01
C VAL A 400 -4.52 -9.60 -6.81
N ILE A 401 -4.16 -9.15 -5.61
CA ILE A 401 -4.91 -9.48 -4.38
C ILE A 401 -5.81 -8.29 -4.04
N LEU A 402 -7.11 -8.51 -3.91
CA LEU A 402 -8.04 -7.52 -3.40
C LEU A 402 -8.23 -7.70 -1.90
N THR A 403 -8.29 -6.60 -1.15
CA THR A 403 -8.77 -6.63 0.24
C THR A 403 -9.89 -5.60 0.46
N ALA A 404 -11.13 -6.07 0.32
CA ALA A 404 -12.34 -5.26 0.44
C ALA A 404 -12.99 -5.44 1.82
N GLY A 405 -12.52 -4.69 2.84
CA GLY A 405 -13.09 -4.74 4.19
C GLY A 405 -14.57 -4.34 4.21
N GLY A 406 -14.85 -3.05 4.06
CA GLY A 406 -16.23 -2.53 3.98
C GLY A 406 -16.99 -3.01 2.74
N GLY A 407 -16.29 -3.29 1.63
CA GLY A 407 -16.90 -3.81 0.41
C GLY A 407 -17.47 -5.22 0.55
N SER A 408 -16.94 -6.03 1.48
CA SER A 408 -17.48 -7.36 1.77
C SER A 408 -18.38 -7.36 3.01
N PHE A 409 -17.89 -6.89 4.17
CA PHE A 409 -18.67 -6.90 5.41
C PHE A 409 -19.84 -5.89 5.43
N GLY A 410 -19.82 -4.89 4.56
CA GLY A 410 -20.92 -3.93 4.40
C GLY A 410 -22.04 -4.41 3.49
N HIS A 411 -21.87 -5.53 2.78
CA HIS A 411 -22.87 -6.08 1.87
C HIS A 411 -24.19 -6.36 2.62
N LYS A 412 -25.34 -6.01 2.01
CA LYS A 412 -26.67 -6.13 2.65
C LYS A 412 -27.03 -7.54 3.13
N ASP A 413 -26.44 -8.56 2.51
CA ASP A 413 -26.67 -9.98 2.83
C ASP A 413 -25.48 -10.61 3.61
N GLY A 414 -24.56 -9.79 4.11
CA GLY A 414 -23.41 -10.22 4.88
C GLY A 414 -22.16 -10.59 4.06
N PRO A 415 -21.10 -11.07 4.73
CA PRO A 415 -19.75 -11.14 4.15
C PRO A 415 -19.58 -12.22 3.08
N LYS A 416 -20.31 -13.33 3.13
CA LYS A 416 -20.26 -14.37 2.08
C LYS A 416 -20.75 -13.81 0.74
N PRO A 417 -21.98 -13.25 0.63
CA PRO A 417 -22.39 -12.53 -0.58
C PRO A 417 -21.48 -11.35 -0.95
N GLY A 418 -20.95 -10.63 0.03
CA GLY A 418 -19.95 -9.58 -0.21
C GLY A 418 -18.66 -10.08 -0.86
N ALA A 419 -18.21 -11.29 -0.52
CA ALA A 419 -17.06 -11.92 -1.17
C ALA A 419 -17.40 -12.40 -2.59
N ILE A 420 -18.54 -13.08 -2.75
CA ILE A 420 -19.02 -13.60 -4.04
C ILE A 420 -19.25 -12.44 -5.03
N SER A 421 -19.85 -11.33 -4.61
CA SER A 421 -20.02 -10.15 -5.46
C SER A 421 -18.68 -9.57 -5.94
N CYS A 422 -17.62 -9.60 -5.12
CA CYS A 422 -16.28 -9.16 -5.55
C CYS A 422 -15.68 -10.10 -6.61
N ARG A 423 -15.90 -11.41 -6.48
CA ARG A 423 -15.55 -12.39 -7.53
C ARG A 423 -16.33 -12.10 -8.82
N GLN A 424 -17.63 -11.91 -8.71
CA GLN A 424 -18.52 -11.57 -9.83
C GLN A 424 -18.14 -10.22 -10.48
N GLY A 425 -17.55 -9.28 -9.73
CA GLY A 425 -16.97 -8.06 -10.29
C GLY A 425 -15.79 -8.31 -11.25
N GLU A 426 -14.95 -9.30 -10.97
CA GLU A 426 -13.91 -9.74 -11.92
C GLU A 426 -14.51 -10.49 -13.11
N GLU A 427 -15.43 -11.42 -12.85
CA GLU A 427 -16.06 -12.26 -13.87
C GLU A 427 -16.84 -11.41 -14.89
N SER A 428 -17.62 -10.43 -14.42
CA SER A 428 -18.36 -9.50 -15.26
C SER A 428 -17.45 -8.67 -16.17
N TRP A 429 -16.32 -8.18 -15.67
CA TRP A 429 -15.31 -7.50 -16.50
C TRP A 429 -14.72 -8.44 -17.56
N LYS A 430 -14.36 -9.68 -17.18
CA LYS A 430 -13.83 -10.68 -18.11
C LYS A 430 -14.83 -11.04 -19.21
N GLU A 431 -16.10 -11.23 -18.86
CA GLU A 431 -17.16 -11.57 -19.81
C GLU A 431 -17.50 -10.40 -20.75
N TRP A 432 -17.54 -9.18 -20.23
CA TRP A 432 -17.71 -7.97 -21.04
C TRP A 432 -16.53 -7.82 -22.02
N LYS A 433 -15.29 -7.97 -21.55
CA LYS A 433 -14.08 -7.88 -22.39
C LYS A 433 -14.01 -8.98 -23.45
N ALA A 434 -14.63 -10.13 -23.20
CA ALA A 434 -14.80 -11.22 -24.17
C ALA A 434 -15.94 -10.99 -25.17
N GLY A 435 -16.68 -9.88 -25.09
CA GLY A 435 -17.76 -9.52 -26.00
C GLY A 435 -19.09 -10.24 -25.75
N LYS A 436 -19.26 -10.88 -24.57
CA LYS A 436 -20.48 -11.69 -24.26
C LYS A 436 -21.78 -10.89 -24.38
N PHE A 437 -21.73 -9.59 -24.11
CA PHE A 437 -22.88 -8.69 -24.11
C PHE A 437 -23.01 -7.86 -25.40
N GLY A 438 -22.23 -8.18 -26.44
CA GLY A 438 -22.18 -7.40 -27.68
C GLY A 438 -21.43 -6.07 -27.52
N ASP A 439 -21.70 -5.14 -28.43
CA ASP A 439 -21.10 -3.80 -28.44
C ASP A 439 -21.86 -2.87 -27.48
N VAL A 440 -21.61 -3.05 -26.18
CA VAL A 440 -22.19 -2.24 -25.11
C VAL A 440 -21.08 -1.63 -24.25
N SER A 441 -21.40 -0.52 -23.59
CA SER A 441 -20.48 0.10 -22.64
C SER A 441 -20.10 -0.87 -21.51
N LEU A 442 -18.93 -0.68 -20.88
CA LEU A 442 -18.55 -1.45 -19.68
C LEU A 442 -19.68 -1.44 -18.66
N SER A 443 -20.20 -0.24 -18.35
CA SER A 443 -21.28 -0.02 -17.40
C SER A 443 -22.52 -0.89 -17.70
N ASP A 444 -22.97 -0.91 -18.96
CA ASP A 444 -24.12 -1.70 -19.38
C ASP A 444 -23.82 -3.21 -19.32
N GLY A 445 -22.62 -3.63 -19.73
CA GLY A 445 -22.20 -5.03 -19.63
C GLY A 445 -22.23 -5.56 -18.19
N ILE A 446 -21.78 -4.77 -17.21
CA ILE A 446 -21.85 -5.16 -15.80
C ILE A 446 -23.30 -5.22 -15.29
N ILE A 447 -24.17 -4.30 -15.72
CA ILE A 447 -25.60 -4.35 -15.40
C ILE A 447 -26.25 -5.60 -15.99
N GLU A 448 -25.95 -5.95 -17.25
CA GLU A 448 -26.46 -7.18 -17.87
C GLU A 448 -26.01 -8.43 -17.11
N PHE A 449 -24.74 -8.49 -16.70
CA PHE A 449 -24.23 -9.58 -15.85
C PHE A 449 -25.02 -9.67 -14.53
N ALA A 450 -25.25 -8.53 -13.86
CA ALA A 450 -25.92 -8.46 -12.56
C ALA A 450 -27.38 -8.96 -12.60
N LYS A 451 -28.06 -8.98 -13.76
CA LYS A 451 -29.44 -9.52 -13.88
C LYS A 451 -29.56 -10.99 -13.49
N THR A 452 -28.47 -11.75 -13.59
CA THR A 452 -28.43 -13.20 -13.32
C THR A 452 -27.59 -13.57 -12.10
N HIS A 453 -27.02 -12.58 -11.41
CA HIS A 453 -26.09 -12.76 -10.28
C HIS A 453 -26.56 -11.96 -9.07
N GLU A 454 -27.27 -12.63 -8.16
CA GLU A 454 -27.96 -11.99 -7.04
C GLU A 454 -27.01 -11.30 -6.06
N GLU A 455 -25.78 -11.80 -5.85
CA GLU A 455 -24.81 -11.15 -4.97
C GLU A 455 -24.28 -9.84 -5.56
N LEU A 456 -23.92 -9.80 -6.85
CA LEU A 456 -23.53 -8.56 -7.52
C LEU A 456 -24.69 -7.57 -7.53
N LYS A 457 -25.91 -8.02 -7.85
CA LYS A 457 -27.13 -7.20 -7.76
C LYS A 457 -27.35 -6.68 -6.34
N GLY A 458 -27.07 -7.49 -5.32
CA GLY A 458 -27.08 -7.07 -3.92
C GLY A 458 -26.07 -5.98 -3.59
N ALA A 459 -24.91 -5.97 -4.26
CA ALA A 459 -23.93 -4.91 -4.12
C ALA A 459 -24.42 -3.56 -4.68
N PHE A 460 -25.16 -3.55 -5.80
CA PHE A 460 -25.80 -2.33 -6.33
C PHE A 460 -26.76 -1.71 -5.29
N LEU A 461 -27.58 -2.55 -4.64
CA LEU A 461 -28.48 -2.11 -3.57
C LEU A 461 -27.77 -1.66 -2.29
N THR A 462 -26.60 -2.25 -2.01
CA THR A 462 -25.80 -1.91 -0.82
C THR A 462 -25.10 -0.56 -1.00
N PHE A 463 -24.43 -0.37 -2.14
CA PHE A 463 -23.56 0.77 -2.39
C PHE A 463 -24.19 1.75 -3.38
N GLN A 464 -25.41 2.20 -3.11
CA GLN A 464 -26.22 2.95 -4.08
C GLN A 464 -25.57 4.24 -4.56
N LYS A 465 -24.82 4.94 -3.71
CA LYS A 465 -24.09 6.14 -4.13
C LYS A 465 -23.06 5.83 -5.22
N ASP A 466 -22.34 4.71 -5.07
CA ASP A 466 -21.40 4.24 -6.07
C ASP A 466 -22.14 3.75 -7.32
N ALA A 467 -23.24 3.02 -7.13
CA ALA A 467 -24.07 2.53 -8.22
C ALA A 467 -24.63 3.67 -9.09
N ASP A 468 -25.20 4.71 -8.47
CA ASP A 468 -25.76 5.86 -9.16
C ASP A 468 -24.67 6.64 -9.92
N GLN A 469 -23.45 6.70 -9.38
CA GLN A 469 -22.33 7.41 -10.01
C GLN A 469 -21.68 6.63 -11.15
N ILE A 470 -21.47 5.33 -10.98
CA ILE A 470 -20.71 4.48 -11.92
C ILE A 470 -21.63 3.85 -12.98
N TYR A 471 -22.90 3.60 -12.62
CA TYR A 471 -23.87 2.87 -13.42
C TYR A 471 -25.20 3.63 -13.54
N PRO A 472 -25.24 4.77 -14.26
CA PRO A 472 -26.45 5.57 -14.38
C PRO A 472 -27.61 4.75 -14.98
N GLY A 473 -28.79 4.84 -14.35
CA GLY A 473 -29.98 4.09 -14.75
C GLY A 473 -30.00 2.62 -14.35
N TRP A 474 -29.10 2.18 -13.44
CA TRP A 474 -29.06 0.78 -12.99
C TRP A 474 -30.36 0.33 -12.34
N LYS A 475 -31.10 1.23 -11.67
CA LYS A 475 -32.35 0.90 -10.97
C LYS A 475 -33.39 0.40 -11.95
N GLU A 476 -33.65 1.17 -13.01
CA GLU A 476 -34.60 0.81 -14.06
C GLU A 476 -34.17 -0.48 -14.76
N LYS A 477 -32.88 -0.59 -15.10
CA LYS A 477 -32.32 -1.74 -15.83
C LYS A 477 -32.31 -3.04 -15.01
N LEU A 478 -32.23 -2.96 -13.67
CA LEU A 478 -32.31 -4.12 -12.77
C LEU A 478 -33.72 -4.33 -12.19
N GLY A 479 -34.71 -3.53 -12.60
CA GLY A 479 -36.12 -3.69 -12.21
C GLY A 479 -36.49 -3.10 -10.84
N TYR A 480 -35.74 -2.11 -10.34
CA TYR A 480 -36.02 -1.40 -9.09
C TYR A 480 -36.76 -0.09 -9.37
N THR A 481 -38.01 0.01 -8.92
CA THR A 481 -38.89 1.18 -9.14
C THR A 481 -39.21 1.97 -7.86
N GLY A 482 -38.32 1.99 -6.85
CA GLY A 482 -38.57 2.69 -5.58
C GLY A 482 -37.31 3.22 -4.86
N GLU A 483 -37.50 4.19 -3.95
CA GLU A 483 -36.46 4.68 -3.03
C GLU A 483 -36.21 3.61 -1.94
N SER A 484 -35.28 2.68 -2.16
CA SER A 484 -34.83 1.77 -1.09
C SER A 484 -33.65 2.37 -0.35
N SER A 485 -33.75 2.66 0.94
CA SER A 485 -32.59 2.84 1.81
C SER A 485 -32.30 1.51 2.51
N VAL A 486 -31.40 0.70 1.96
CA VAL A 486 -31.01 -0.56 2.60
C VAL A 486 -29.85 -0.25 3.54
N GLN A 487 -30.11 -0.27 4.85
CA GLN A 487 -29.04 -0.27 5.86
C GLN A 487 -28.25 -1.58 5.72
N ALA A 488 -26.93 -1.52 5.94
CA ALA A 488 -26.08 -2.73 5.97
C ALA A 488 -26.67 -3.76 6.94
N ALA A 489 -26.57 -5.05 6.63
CA ALA A 489 -27.02 -6.09 7.54
C ALA A 489 -26.35 -5.93 8.90
N THR A 490 -27.16 -5.80 9.95
CA THR A 490 -26.66 -5.94 11.32
C THR A 490 -26.35 -7.41 11.55
N PHE A 491 -25.07 -7.72 11.79
CA PHE A 491 -24.67 -9.06 12.18
C PHE A 491 -25.07 -9.26 13.65
N ASP A 492 -26.25 -9.85 13.85
CA ASP A 492 -26.79 -10.16 15.16
C ASP A 492 -26.23 -11.51 15.64
N TRP A 493 -25.18 -11.46 16.46
CA TRP A 493 -24.53 -12.62 17.07
C TRP A 493 -25.49 -13.48 17.94
N ALA A 494 -26.66 -12.96 18.32
CA ALA A 494 -27.57 -13.59 19.28
C ALA A 494 -28.74 -14.37 18.65
N LYS A 495 -28.97 -14.32 17.33
CA LYS A 495 -30.13 -14.97 16.68
C LYS A 495 -29.95 -16.47 16.41
N LYS A 496 -29.63 -17.21 17.48
CA LYS A 496 -30.16 -18.56 17.72
C LYS A 496 -30.83 -18.71 19.09
N ALA A 497 -31.30 -17.62 19.69
CA ALA A 497 -32.15 -17.68 20.87
C ALA A 497 -33.21 -16.54 20.90
N ALA A 498 -34.47 -16.95 20.73
CA ALA A 498 -35.73 -16.33 21.18
C ALA A 498 -36.15 -14.93 20.66
N ALA A 499 -37.46 -14.83 20.44
CA ALA A 499 -38.21 -13.68 19.95
C ALA A 499 -38.59 -12.66 21.05
N ALA A 500 -38.73 -11.38 20.70
CA ALA A 500 -39.89 -10.51 21.01
C ALA A 500 -39.64 -9.02 20.65
N SER A 501 -40.63 -8.45 19.95
CA SER A 501 -41.09 -7.05 19.74
C SER A 501 -40.43 -5.84 20.44
N PHE A 502 -40.28 -4.71 19.71
CA PHE A 502 -41.08 -3.46 19.86
C PHE A 502 -40.70 -2.33 18.83
N VAL A 503 -41.69 -1.83 18.06
CA VAL A 503 -42.15 -0.42 17.81
C VAL A 503 -41.13 0.71 18.06
N GLY A 504 -40.92 1.78 17.28
CA GLY A 504 -41.62 2.46 16.16
C GLY A 504 -41.49 3.99 16.37
N SER A 505 -40.99 4.77 15.41
CA SER A 505 -41.16 6.24 15.37
C SER A 505 -40.88 6.84 13.98
N SER A 506 -41.55 7.97 13.75
CA SER A 506 -41.90 8.64 12.48
C SER A 506 -40.79 9.46 11.80
N VAL A 507 -40.85 9.54 10.47
CA VAL A 507 -40.00 10.40 9.62
C VAL A 507 -40.82 11.57 9.07
N ALA A 508 -40.26 12.78 9.10
CA ALA A 508 -40.73 13.96 8.37
C ALA A 508 -39.79 14.27 7.18
N PRO A 509 -40.29 14.83 6.06
CA PRO A 509 -39.53 14.91 4.82
C PRO A 509 -38.67 16.18 4.74
N ALA A 510 -37.44 16.06 4.23
CA ALA A 510 -36.58 17.21 3.90
C ALA A 510 -36.41 17.32 2.38
N GLN A 511 -36.56 18.55 1.88
CA GLN A 511 -36.47 18.96 0.48
C GLN A 511 -35.05 18.80 -0.09
N LYS A 512 -35.01 18.54 -1.40
CA LYS A 512 -33.81 18.41 -2.24
C LYS A 512 -33.15 19.77 -2.48
N GLU A 513 -31.84 19.84 -2.22
CA GLU A 513 -30.92 20.74 -2.94
C GLU A 513 -29.71 19.94 -3.41
N SER A 514 -29.44 20.00 -4.72
CA SER A 514 -28.35 19.31 -5.39
C SER A 514 -27.11 20.19 -5.47
N SER A 515 -26.09 19.86 -4.68
CA SER A 515 -24.69 20.09 -5.00
C SER A 515 -23.88 18.96 -4.35
N VAL A 516 -23.27 18.09 -5.17
CA VAL A 516 -22.57 16.90 -4.66
C VAL A 516 -21.18 17.30 -4.16
N ALA A 517 -21.13 17.90 -2.98
CA ALA A 517 -19.93 17.85 -2.16
C ALA A 517 -19.77 16.39 -1.68
N ARG A 518 -18.57 15.80 -1.81
CA ARG A 518 -18.22 14.54 -1.14
C ARG A 518 -18.30 14.77 0.37
N ARG A 519 -19.48 14.61 0.98
CA ARG A 519 -19.65 14.70 2.43
C ARG A 519 -19.04 13.45 3.05
N ALA A 520 -18.03 13.64 3.91
CA ALA A 520 -17.51 12.58 4.76
C ALA A 520 -18.64 11.98 5.60
N LEU A 521 -18.53 10.69 5.93
CA LEU A 521 -19.39 10.09 6.94
C LEU A 521 -19.09 10.77 8.28
N ASP A 522 -20.08 11.46 8.85
CA ASP A 522 -19.96 12.07 10.17
C ASP A 522 -19.90 10.96 11.22
N GLN A 523 -18.79 10.90 11.96
CA GLN A 523 -18.60 9.96 13.07
C GLN A 523 -18.38 10.68 14.41
N SER A 524 -18.65 12.00 14.46
CA SER A 524 -18.43 12.83 15.64
C SER A 524 -19.15 12.29 16.88
N SER A 525 -20.39 11.82 16.74
CA SER A 525 -21.19 11.27 17.84
C SER A 525 -20.56 10.07 18.54
N ARG A 526 -19.61 9.38 17.91
CA ARG A 526 -18.91 8.23 18.49
C ARG A 526 -17.47 8.54 18.91
N TYR A 527 -16.80 9.47 18.22
CA TYR A 527 -15.35 9.67 18.35
C TYR A 527 -14.94 11.07 18.81
N ALA A 528 -15.86 12.03 18.90
CA ALA A 528 -15.58 13.37 19.41
C ALA A 528 -16.25 13.56 20.77
N ASP A 529 -15.43 13.64 21.82
CA ASP A 529 -15.86 14.07 23.14
C ASP A 529 -15.05 15.31 23.54
N LEU A 530 -15.66 16.48 23.33
CA LEU A 530 -15.05 17.77 23.64
C LEU A 530 -15.18 18.13 25.14
N SER A 531 -15.76 17.25 25.95
CA SER A 531 -15.84 17.42 27.41
C SER A 531 -14.65 16.84 28.17
N LEU A 532 -13.78 16.09 27.49
CA LEU A 532 -12.57 15.52 28.09
C LEU A 532 -11.57 16.63 28.47
N ASP A 533 -11.03 16.52 29.68
CA ASP A 533 -10.01 17.42 30.23
C ASP A 533 -8.62 16.79 30.21
N GLU A 534 -7.61 17.53 29.74
CA GLU A 534 -6.25 17.02 29.58
C GLU A 534 -5.60 16.62 30.92
N GLU A 535 -5.77 17.44 31.96
CA GLU A 535 -5.20 17.14 33.28
C GLU A 535 -5.83 15.86 33.86
N GLU A 536 -7.14 15.68 33.68
CA GLU A 536 -7.83 14.46 34.10
C GLU A 536 -7.37 13.23 33.33
N LEU A 537 -7.19 13.34 32.01
CA LEU A 537 -6.68 12.25 31.17
C LEU A 537 -5.26 11.84 31.59
N ILE A 538 -4.37 12.81 31.85
CA ILE A 538 -3.03 12.57 32.36
C ILE A 538 -3.09 11.85 33.71
N LYS A 539 -3.88 12.37 34.66
CA LYS A 539 -4.01 11.81 36.01
C LYS A 539 -4.54 10.38 36.00
N ASN A 540 -5.49 10.08 35.11
CA ASN A 540 -6.10 8.77 35.01
C ASN A 540 -5.18 7.72 34.36
N GLY A 541 -4.21 8.14 33.53
CA GLY A 541 -3.16 7.27 32.97
C GLY A 541 -3.66 6.13 32.07
N LYS A 542 -4.90 6.20 31.58
CA LYS A 542 -5.53 5.17 30.72
C LYS A 542 -5.38 5.45 29.22
N HIS A 543 -4.89 6.64 28.85
CA HIS A 543 -4.81 7.10 27.48
C HIS A 543 -3.37 7.46 27.12
N LEU A 544 -2.97 7.19 25.88
CA LEU A 544 -1.80 7.80 25.27
C LEU A 544 -2.24 9.13 24.66
N LEU A 545 -1.62 10.24 25.08
CA LEU A 545 -1.86 11.57 24.52
C LEU A 545 -0.86 11.82 23.38
N VAL A 546 -1.32 12.41 22.28
CA VAL A 546 -0.54 12.64 21.05
C VAL A 546 -0.50 14.13 20.74
#